data_AF-R5RYS6-F1
#
_entry.id   AF-R5RYS6-F1
#
_cell.length_a   1.000
_cell.length_b   1.000
_cell.length_c   1.000
_cell.angle_alpha   90.00
_cell.angle_beta   90.00
_cell.angle_gamma   90.00
#
_symmetry.space_group_name_H-M   'P 1'
#
loop_
_entity.id
_entity.type
_entity.pdbx_description
1 polymer ?
#
loop_
_entity_poly.entity_id
_entity_poly.type
_entity_poly.pdbx_seq_one_letter_code
_entity_poly.pdbx_strand_id
1 'polypeptide(L)'
;MPIAGPLELISAQAEVCLTDPERPVFHVHGVVTDADGKAWGGHFFKGGNPVHATVDIVMNEIKGGYMKWTQDDEIDLELPVPYSK
;
A
#
# COMPACT_ATOMS: atom_id res chain seq x y z
N MET A 1 -0.56 -2.63 16.45
CA MET A 1 0.24 -3.80 16.89
C MET A 1 0.47 -4.69 15.69
N PRO A 2 1.68 -5.24 15.50
CA PRO A 2 1.94 -6.20 14.43
C PRO A 2 1.14 -7.48 14.65
N ILE A 3 0.73 -8.12 13.55
CA ILE A 3 0.05 -9.42 13.58
C ILE A 3 1.12 -10.49 13.35
N ALA A 4 1.22 -11.45 14.27
CA ALA A 4 2.18 -12.53 14.14
C ALA A 4 1.76 -13.49 13.02
N GLY A 5 2.74 -13.95 12.23
CA GLY A 5 2.51 -14.94 11.19
C GLY A 5 2.65 -16.39 11.64
N PRO A 6 2.51 -17.35 10.70
CA PRO A 6 2.31 -17.14 9.26
C PRO A 6 0.93 -16.55 8.91
N LEU A 7 0.88 -15.74 7.84
CA LEU A 7 -0.33 -15.08 7.36
C LEU A 7 -0.51 -15.35 5.86
N GLU A 8 -1.75 -15.55 5.44
CA GLU A 8 -2.11 -15.63 4.02
C GLU A 8 -2.62 -14.26 3.54
N LEU A 9 -2.07 -13.76 2.43
CA LEU A 9 -2.58 -12.53 1.80
C LEU A 9 -3.79 -12.87 0.94
N ILE A 10 -4.97 -12.42 1.36
CA ILE A 10 -6.23 -12.71 0.66
C ILE A 10 -6.49 -11.71 -0.46
N SER A 11 -6.27 -10.43 -0.17
CA SER A 11 -6.41 -9.36 -1.16
C SER A 11 -5.60 -8.13 -0.73
N ALA A 12 -5.16 -7.36 -1.72
CA ALA A 12 -4.57 -6.05 -1.51
C ALA A 12 -4.96 -5.12 -2.65
N GLN A 13 -5.13 -3.85 -2.32
CA GLN A 13 -5.27 -2.75 -3.26
C GLN A 13 -4.17 -1.74 -2.96
N ALA A 14 -3.54 -1.25 -4.01
CA ALA A 14 -2.40 -0.37 -3.89
C ALA A 14 -2.47 0.77 -4.91
N GLU A 15 -2.05 1.94 -4.46
CA GLU A 15 -1.60 3.02 -5.33
C GLU A 15 -0.07 3.12 -5.24
N VAL A 16 0.59 3.20 -6.40
CA VAL A 16 2.04 3.34 -6.51
C VAL A 16 2.34 4.62 -7.29
N CYS A 17 3.03 5.55 -6.65
CA CYS A 17 3.45 6.80 -7.28
C CYS A 17 4.97 6.92 -7.24
N LEU A 18 5.56 7.03 -8.43
CA LEU A 18 7.01 7.07 -8.64
C LEU A 18 7.45 8.38 -9.30
N THR A 19 6.63 9.43 -9.25
CA THR A 19 6.90 10.73 -9.89
C THR A 19 8.15 11.40 -9.33
N ASP A 20 8.40 11.23 -8.03
CA ASP A 20 9.64 11.63 -7.36
C ASP A 20 10.51 10.37 -7.13
N PRO A 21 11.66 10.23 -7.83
CA PRO A 21 12.54 9.08 -7.68
C PRO A 21 13.17 8.95 -6.28
N GLU A 22 13.33 10.06 -5.57
CA GLU A 22 13.89 10.06 -4.20
C GLU A 22 12.82 9.67 -3.18
N ARG A 23 11.54 9.82 -3.54
CA ARG A 23 10.39 9.58 -2.68
C ARG A 23 9.31 8.72 -3.35
N PRO A 24 9.59 7.44 -3.64
CA PRO A 24 8.56 6.54 -4.11
C PRO A 24 7.51 6.31 -3.02
N VAL A 25 6.24 6.44 -3.38
CA VAL A 25 5.12 6.25 -2.45
C VAL A 25 4.31 5.02 -2.83
N PHE A 26 4.03 4.20 -1.81
CA PHE A 26 3.18 3.03 -1.89
C PHE A 26 2.10 3.17 -0.83
N HIS A 27 0.84 3.26 -1.25
CA HIS A 27 -0.30 3.27 -0.34
C HIS A 27 -1.05 1.96 -0.51
N VAL A 28 -0.86 1.03 0.42
CA VAL A 28 -1.36 -0.34 0.32
C VAL A 28 -2.32 -0.64 1.46
N HIS A 29 -3.54 -1.04 1.11
CA HIS A 29 -4.50 -1.63 2.03
C HIS A 29 -4.77 -3.07 1.62
N GLY A 30 -5.06 -3.94 2.59
CA GLY A 30 -5.33 -5.33 2.28
C GLY A 30 -5.95 -6.09 3.43
N VAL A 31 -6.17 -7.38 3.18
CA VAL A 31 -6.71 -8.35 4.14
C VAL A 31 -5.79 -9.56 4.17
N VAL A 32 -5.46 -9.99 5.39
CA VAL A 32 -4.70 -11.21 5.66
C VAL A 32 -5.51 -12.14 6.58
N THR A 33 -5.25 -13.44 6.52
CA THR A 33 -5.82 -14.40 7.48
C THR A 33 -4.72 -15.11 8.26
N ASP A 34 -4.96 -15.33 9.55
CA ASP A 34 -4.10 -16.16 10.39
C ASP A 34 -4.44 -17.66 10.29
N ALA A 35 -3.70 -18.49 11.03
CA ALA A 35 -3.86 -19.95 11.04
C ALA A 35 -5.22 -20.44 11.56
N ASP A 36 -5.95 -19.61 12.32
CA ASP A 36 -7.30 -19.92 12.80
C ASP A 36 -8.39 -19.49 11.79
N GLY A 37 -7.98 -18.91 10.65
CA GLY A 37 -8.88 -18.39 9.62
C GLY A 37 -9.46 -17.02 9.95
N LYS A 38 -8.97 -16.34 11.00
CA LYS A 38 -9.45 -14.99 11.33
C LYS A 38 -8.86 -13.99 10.36
N ALA A 39 -9.73 -13.15 9.79
CA ALA A 39 -9.34 -12.07 8.89
C ALA A 39 -8.92 -10.80 9.65
N TRP A 40 -7.86 -10.18 9.17
CA TRP A 40 -7.35 -8.90 9.63
C TRP A 40 -7.19 -7.97 8.44
N GLY A 41 -7.65 -6.73 8.53
CA GLY A 41 -7.59 -5.77 7.43
C GLY A 41 -7.14 -4.39 7.86
N GLY A 42 -6.59 -3.63 6.92
CA GLY A 42 -6.19 -2.25 7.16
C GLY A 42 -5.03 -1.78 6.28
N HIS A 43 -4.35 -0.74 6.76
CA HIS A 43 -3.18 -0.15 6.12
C HIS A 43 -1.91 -0.96 6.40
N PHE A 44 -1.11 -1.22 5.36
CA PHE A 44 0.16 -1.92 5.48
C PHE A 44 1.30 -0.94 5.73
N PHE A 45 1.98 -1.08 6.86
CA PHE A 45 3.15 -0.27 7.20
C PHE A 45 4.45 -0.91 6.71
N LYS A 46 5.43 -0.09 6.32
CA LYS A 46 6.76 -0.55 5.90
C LYS A 46 7.49 -1.29 7.04
N GLY A 47 8.29 -2.30 6.68
CA GLY A 47 9.28 -2.90 7.59
C GLY A 47 8.78 -4.06 8.46
N GLY A 48 7.52 -4.51 8.28
CA GLY A 48 6.93 -5.61 9.05
C GLY A 48 6.29 -6.73 8.24
N ASN A 49 6.40 -6.71 6.90
CA ASN A 49 5.67 -7.64 6.02
C ASN A 49 6.63 -8.43 5.11
N PRO A 50 7.51 -9.30 5.66
CA PRO A 50 8.34 -10.16 4.83
C PRO A 50 7.48 -11.20 4.11
N VAL A 51 7.72 -11.37 2.81
CA VAL A 51 7.10 -12.45 2.03
C VAL A 51 7.74 -13.77 2.45
N HIS A 52 6.93 -14.71 2.96
CA HIS A 52 7.44 -16.00 3.43
C HIS A 52 7.72 -16.96 2.27
N ALA A 53 6.75 -17.16 1.37
CA ALA A 53 6.87 -18.06 0.21
C ALA A 53 6.84 -17.28 -1.11
N THR A 54 5.70 -16.66 -1.44
CA THR A 54 5.53 -15.83 -2.64
C THR A 54 4.52 -14.71 -2.40
N VAL A 55 4.56 -13.69 -3.24
CA VAL A 55 3.49 -12.72 -3.43
C VAL A 55 3.39 -12.42 -4.92
N ASP A 56 2.21 -12.62 -5.49
CA ASP A 56 1.96 -12.32 -6.90
C ASP A 56 1.21 -10.99 -6.99
N ILE A 57 1.76 -10.04 -7.75
CA ILE A 57 1.24 -8.68 -7.86
C ILE A 57 1.05 -8.35 -9.34
N VAL A 58 -0.17 -7.94 -9.70
CA VAL A 58 -0.46 -7.38 -11.02
C VAL A 58 -0.54 -5.87 -10.89
N MET A 59 0.31 -5.15 -11.63
CA MET A 59 0.34 -3.69 -11.63
C MET A 59 -0.05 -3.17 -13.02
N ASN A 60 -0.88 -2.12 -13.06
CA ASN A 60 -1.25 -1.42 -14.27
C ASN A 60 -0.86 0.04 -14.17
N GLU A 61 -0.12 0.53 -15.15
CA GLU A 61 0.27 1.94 -15.23
C GLU A 61 -0.85 2.76 -15.87
N ILE A 62 -1.24 3.87 -15.24
CA ILE A 62 -2.18 4.84 -15.81
C ILE A 62 -1.40 5.81 -16.71
N LYS A 63 -1.45 5.60 -18.03
CA LYS A 63 -0.77 6.48 -18.99
C LYS A 63 -1.33 7.90 -18.93
N GLY A 64 -0.44 8.89 -18.77
CA GLY A 64 -0.80 10.30 -18.66
C GLY A 64 -1.38 10.71 -17.30
N GLY A 65 -1.52 9.79 -16.36
CA GLY A 65 -1.86 10.10 -14.97
C GLY A 65 -0.62 10.56 -14.20
N TYR A 66 -0.73 11.67 -13.49
CA TYR A 66 0.32 12.15 -12.60
C TYR A 66 -0.26 12.52 -11.24
N MET A 67 0.42 12.09 -10.18
CA MET A 67 0.04 12.34 -8.79
C MET A 67 1.19 13.01 -8.06
N LYS A 68 0.89 13.95 -7.16
CA LYS A 68 1.81 14.49 -6.15
C LYS A 68 1.32 14.11 -4.77
N TRP A 69 2.22 13.80 -3.85
CA TRP A 69 1.89 13.69 -2.44
C TRP A 69 1.94 15.07 -1.80
N THR A 70 0.79 15.57 -1.36
CA THR A 70 0.64 16.92 -0.81
C THR A 70 0.19 16.81 0.64
N GLN A 71 0.87 17.51 1.54
CA GLN A 71 0.45 17.63 2.93
C GLN A 71 -0.92 18.31 3.02
N ASP A 72 -1.83 17.69 3.76
CA ASP A 72 -3.09 18.27 4.21
C ASP A 72 -2.97 18.59 5.70
N ASP A 73 -2.93 19.88 6.04
CA ASP A 73 -2.73 20.38 7.40
C ASP A 73 -3.98 20.20 8.29
N GLU A 74 -5.17 20.01 7.72
CA GLU A 74 -6.41 19.81 8.49
C GLU A 74 -6.41 18.43 9.18
N ILE A 75 -5.87 17.42 8.48
CA ILE A 75 -5.84 16.03 8.95
C ILE A 75 -4.43 15.51 9.27
N ASP A 76 -3.42 16.37 9.14
CA ASP A 76 -2.00 16.06 9.34
C ASP A 76 -1.54 14.81 8.58
N LEU A 77 -1.89 14.74 7.30
CA LEU A 77 -1.60 13.60 6.44
C LEU A 77 -1.29 14.04 5.02
N GLU A 78 -0.32 13.39 4.39
CA GLU A 78 -0.08 13.59 2.97
C GLU A 78 -1.01 12.73 2.11
N LEU A 79 -1.61 13.37 1.11
CA LEU A 79 -2.60 12.75 0.23
C LEU A 79 -2.12 12.72 -1.23
N PRO A 80 -2.54 11.70 -2.00
CA PRO A 80 -2.35 11.67 -3.45
C PRO A 80 -3.25 12.71 -4.12
N VAL A 81 -2.64 13.70 -4.78
CA VAL A 81 -3.35 14.75 -5.53
C VAL A 81 -3.05 14.62 -7.03
N PRO A 82 -4.06 14.34 -7.88
CA PRO A 82 -3.87 14.31 -9.32
C PRO A 82 -3.55 15.70 -9.87
N TYR A 83 -2.70 15.75 -10.88
CA TYR A 83 -2.39 16.99 -11.60
C TYR A 83 -2.15 16.75 -13.09
N SER A 84 -2.38 17.80 -13.88
CA SER A 84 -1.99 17.85 -15.30
C SER A 84 -0.61 18.48 -15.45
N LYS A 85 0.21 17.95 -16.36
CA LYS A 85 1.46 18.60 -16.79
C LYS A 85 1.21 19.79 -17.70
#